data_AF-A0A950MBL8-F1
#
_entry.id   AF-A0A950MBL8-F1
#
_cell.length_a   1.000
_cell.length_b   1.000
_cell.length_c   1.000
_cell.angle_alpha   90.00
_cell.angle_beta   90.00
_cell.angle_gamma   90.00
#
_symmetry.space_group_name_H-M   'P 1'
#
loop_
_entity.id
_entity.type
_entity.pdbx_description
1 polymer ?
#
loop_
_entity_poly.entity_id
_entity_poly.type
_entity_poly.pdbx_seq_one_letter_code
_entity_poly.pdbx_strand_id
1 'polypeptide(L)'
;ARTYRIGALLGAMLIGIAAGPTTSDFALGQVALLSAAGLACALLAYDRKHPFAGAFATLLAGAQPNLAVALLARMRDGLALRSAVAGGAAFALLTLLAGGGFAGFARYLHVLGEHGRAERFVTIQHTPGAIAWSFGAPEGLASAITLACALAAVVSVVVVTLRARLNALDGTLLALAALPLAIPFFHEHDFVVELIPLVILAVRASGAARAWAGVAAVLILVDWLGLAQRTPAQPQIASLALALACAFVAAGRGARAPRADLAPFAALLVLFGAAVPLARAFPAPTWPDALPAGYRAPANADASMLWGDEQRAAGLEARVPAWGALRAFPLAGCVVLGVALVRCRRSESRRTA
;
A
#
# COMPACT_ATOMS: atom_id res chain seq x y z
N ALA A 1 -31.13 -4.03 11.20
CA ALA A 1 -30.10 -4.70 10.36
C ALA A 1 -29.75 -3.93 9.07
N ARG A 2 -30.75 -3.46 8.29
CA ARG A 2 -30.53 -2.75 7.01
C ARG A 2 -29.77 -1.42 7.15
N THR A 3 -30.13 -0.57 8.12
CA THR A 3 -29.48 0.73 8.38
C THR A 3 -28.00 0.60 8.71
N TYR A 4 -27.61 -0.42 9.50
CA TYR A 4 -26.20 -0.68 9.84
C TYR A 4 -25.37 -1.13 8.62
N ARG A 5 -25.99 -1.79 7.63
CA ARG A 5 -25.31 -2.17 6.39
C ARG A 5 -25.06 -0.96 5.49
N ILE A 6 -26.00 -0.02 5.45
CA ILE A 6 -25.85 1.24 4.70
C ILE A 6 -24.77 2.11 5.34
N GLY A 7 -24.79 2.28 6.67
CA GLY A 7 -23.75 3.02 7.40
C GLY A 7 -22.35 2.43 7.19
N ALA A 8 -22.22 1.10 7.27
CA ALA A 8 -20.95 0.43 7.03
C ALA A 8 -20.44 0.61 5.58
N LEU A 9 -21.34 0.55 4.60
CA LEU A 9 -21.02 0.77 3.19
C LEU A 9 -20.57 2.22 2.95
N LEU A 10 -21.32 3.20 3.45
CA LEU A 10 -20.97 4.61 3.34
C LEU A 10 -19.64 4.91 4.04
N GLY A 11 -19.42 4.35 5.24
CA GLY A 11 -18.14 4.44 5.94
C GLY A 11 -16.99 3.87 5.12
N ALA A 12 -17.15 2.69 4.52
CA ALA A 12 -16.14 2.08 3.65
C ALA A 12 -15.83 2.95 2.40
N MET A 13 -16.86 3.50 1.75
CA MET A 13 -16.68 4.42 0.61
C MET A 13 -15.95 5.69 1.03
N LEU A 14 -16.31 6.27 2.18
CA LEU A 14 -15.67 7.47 2.72
C LEU A 14 -14.20 7.21 3.11
N ILE A 15 -13.88 6.03 3.66
CA ILE A 15 -12.47 5.63 3.90
C ILE A 15 -11.69 5.66 2.58
N GLY A 16 -12.25 5.10 1.50
CA GLY A 16 -11.61 5.10 0.20
C GLY A 16 -11.37 6.51 -0.35
N ILE A 17 -12.39 7.38 -0.30
CA ILE A 17 -12.31 8.76 -0.81
C ILE A 17 -11.38 9.64 0.04
N ALA A 18 -11.37 9.45 1.36
CA ALA A 18 -10.56 10.26 2.27
C ALA A 18 -9.09 9.80 2.38
N ALA A 19 -8.72 8.69 1.75
CA ALA A 19 -7.37 8.16 1.80
C ALA A 19 -6.42 8.98 0.89
N GLY A 20 -5.26 9.34 1.45
CA GLY A 20 -4.14 9.95 0.73
C GLY A 20 -3.73 9.16 -0.52
N PRO A 21 -3.47 7.84 -0.42
CA PRO A 21 -3.15 7.01 -1.58
C PRO A 21 -4.15 7.12 -2.73
N THR A 22 -5.45 7.13 -2.43
CA THR A 22 -6.51 7.30 -3.44
C THR A 22 -6.47 8.68 -4.09
N THR A 23 -6.20 9.73 -3.31
CA THR A 23 -6.06 11.10 -3.82
C THR A 23 -4.87 11.20 -4.76
N SER A 24 -3.74 10.60 -4.39
CA SER A 24 -2.54 10.52 -5.22
C SER A 24 -2.79 9.68 -6.49
N ASP A 25 -3.49 8.55 -6.41
CA ASP A 25 -3.90 7.73 -7.56
C ASP A 25 -4.73 8.54 -8.57
N PHE A 26 -5.76 9.26 -8.10
CA PHE A 26 -6.61 10.08 -8.98
C PHE A 26 -5.84 11.23 -9.62
N ALA A 27 -4.94 11.87 -8.88
CA ALA A 27 -4.13 12.97 -9.38
C ALA A 27 -3.11 12.51 -10.44
N LEU A 28 -2.56 11.31 -10.28
CA LEU A 28 -1.47 10.79 -11.12
C LEU A 28 -1.95 9.79 -12.19
N GLY A 29 -3.26 9.48 -12.26
CA GLY A 29 -3.83 8.56 -13.24
C GLY A 29 -3.28 7.13 -13.14
N GLN A 30 -2.97 6.67 -11.93
CA GLN A 30 -2.19 5.45 -11.70
C GLN A 30 -3.04 4.18 -11.83
N VAL A 31 -2.34 3.09 -12.16
CA VAL A 31 -2.94 1.75 -12.35
C VAL A 31 -3.16 1.01 -11.02
N ALA A 32 -2.64 1.55 -9.90
CA ALA A 32 -2.74 0.92 -8.58
C ALA A 32 -4.20 0.79 -8.12
N LEU A 33 -5.02 1.83 -8.28
CA LEU A 33 -6.45 1.77 -7.97
C LEU A 33 -7.18 0.67 -8.75
N LEU A 34 -6.89 0.55 -10.06
CA LEU A 34 -7.46 -0.48 -10.92
C LEU A 34 -7.03 -1.88 -10.45
N SER A 35 -5.77 -2.01 -10.08
CA SER A 35 -5.18 -3.27 -9.60
C SER A 35 -5.74 -3.67 -8.23
N ALA A 36 -5.93 -2.71 -7.33
CA ALA A 36 -6.58 -2.91 -6.04
C ALA A 36 -8.06 -3.31 -6.19
N ALA A 37 -8.78 -2.70 -7.13
CA ALA A 37 -10.13 -3.14 -7.49
C ALA A 37 -10.13 -4.58 -8.03
N GLY A 38 -9.17 -4.92 -8.90
CA GLY A 38 -8.94 -6.29 -9.37
C GLY A 38 -8.68 -7.27 -8.22
N LEU A 39 -7.82 -6.91 -7.26
CA LEU A 39 -7.56 -7.71 -6.06
C LEU A 39 -8.83 -7.95 -5.24
N ALA A 40 -9.59 -6.89 -4.95
CA ALA A 40 -10.84 -6.99 -4.20
C ALA A 40 -11.88 -7.88 -4.92
N CYS A 41 -12.04 -7.70 -6.24
CA CYS A 41 -12.90 -8.52 -7.07
C CYS A 41 -12.45 -9.98 -7.13
N ALA A 42 -11.15 -10.25 -7.20
CA ALA A 42 -10.59 -11.60 -7.20
C ALA A 42 -10.89 -12.31 -5.88
N LEU A 43 -10.64 -11.63 -4.74
CA LEU A 43 -10.95 -12.17 -3.42
C LEU A 43 -12.44 -12.51 -3.29
N LEU A 44 -13.33 -11.62 -3.73
CA LEU A 44 -14.77 -11.86 -3.72
C LEU A 44 -15.17 -13.02 -4.64
N ALA A 45 -14.67 -13.05 -5.87
CA ALA A 45 -15.01 -14.09 -6.84
C ALA A 45 -14.55 -15.48 -6.37
N TYR A 46 -13.34 -15.58 -5.80
CA TYR A 46 -12.84 -16.84 -5.24
C TYR A 46 -13.63 -17.27 -4.00
N ASP A 47 -14.01 -16.35 -3.13
CA ASP A 47 -14.88 -16.66 -1.99
C ASP A 47 -16.26 -17.19 -2.43
N ARG A 48 -16.77 -16.67 -3.55
CA ARG A 48 -18.03 -17.10 -4.19
C ARG A 48 -17.88 -18.27 -5.16
N LYS A 49 -16.68 -18.86 -5.28
CA LYS A 49 -16.38 -19.99 -6.19
C LYS A 49 -16.70 -19.72 -7.66
N HIS A 50 -16.47 -18.49 -8.13
CA HIS A 50 -16.63 -18.10 -9.54
C HIS A 50 -15.26 -18.02 -10.24
N PRO A 51 -14.76 -19.12 -10.84
CA PRO A 51 -13.39 -19.19 -11.36
C PRO A 51 -13.11 -18.24 -12.52
N PHE A 52 -14.08 -18.03 -13.42
CA PHE A 52 -13.91 -17.13 -14.57
C PHE A 52 -13.81 -15.67 -14.13
N ALA A 53 -14.71 -15.23 -13.25
CA ALA A 53 -14.66 -13.90 -12.66
C ALA A 53 -13.37 -13.71 -11.86
N GLY A 54 -12.92 -14.73 -11.12
CA GLY A 54 -11.66 -14.71 -10.38
C GLY A 54 -10.43 -14.59 -11.28
N ALA A 55 -10.38 -15.34 -12.37
CA ALA A 55 -9.29 -15.29 -13.35
C ALA A 55 -9.22 -13.91 -14.04
N PHE A 56 -10.37 -13.37 -14.47
CA PHE A 56 -10.44 -12.02 -15.05
C PHE A 56 -10.01 -10.94 -14.05
N ALA A 57 -10.48 -11.02 -12.80
CA ALA A 57 -10.09 -10.08 -11.76
C ALA A 57 -8.59 -10.21 -11.38
N THR A 58 -8.01 -11.40 -11.46
CA THR A 58 -6.56 -11.61 -11.28
C THR A 58 -5.76 -11.02 -12.43
N LEU A 59 -6.26 -11.12 -13.67
CA LEU A 59 -5.66 -10.42 -14.81
C LEU A 59 -5.68 -8.90 -14.60
N LEU A 60 -6.80 -8.35 -14.11
CA LEU A 60 -6.91 -6.93 -13.78
C LEU A 60 -5.94 -6.51 -12.68
N ALA A 61 -5.82 -7.30 -11.61
CA ALA A 61 -4.82 -7.09 -10.55
C ALA A 61 -3.39 -7.14 -11.10
N GLY A 62 -3.14 -7.98 -12.11
CA GLY A 62 -1.86 -8.12 -12.79
C GLY A 62 -1.42 -6.90 -13.60
N ALA A 63 -2.31 -5.92 -13.83
CA ALA A 63 -1.93 -4.64 -14.42
C ALA A 63 -0.84 -3.92 -13.60
N GLN A 64 -0.77 -4.20 -12.30
CA GLN A 64 0.34 -3.81 -11.44
C GLN A 64 0.91 -5.05 -10.70
N PRO A 65 1.91 -5.73 -11.29
CA PRO A 65 2.36 -7.05 -10.84
C PRO A 65 2.85 -7.10 -9.39
N ASN A 66 3.50 -6.05 -8.88
CA ASN A 66 3.99 -5.99 -7.50
C ASN A 66 2.83 -6.11 -6.49
N LEU A 67 1.65 -5.57 -6.81
CA LEU A 67 0.44 -5.68 -5.99
C LEU A 67 -0.22 -7.06 -6.09
N ALA A 68 -0.23 -7.66 -7.29
CA ALA A 68 -0.84 -8.96 -7.54
C ALA A 68 -0.16 -10.12 -6.78
N VAL A 69 1.11 -9.98 -6.40
CA VAL A 69 1.88 -11.01 -5.66
C VAL A 69 1.18 -11.45 -4.37
N ALA A 70 0.41 -10.57 -3.72
CA ALA A 70 -0.34 -10.94 -2.52
C ALA A 70 -1.36 -12.07 -2.77
N LEU A 71 -1.86 -12.23 -4.00
CA LEU A 71 -2.75 -13.33 -4.39
C LEU A 71 -2.08 -14.71 -4.30
N LEU A 72 -0.74 -14.79 -4.28
CA LEU A 72 -0.04 -16.06 -4.04
C LEU A 72 -0.43 -16.68 -2.69
N ALA A 73 -0.73 -15.87 -1.68
CA ALA A 73 -1.21 -16.36 -0.38
C ALA A 73 -2.57 -17.08 -0.49
N ARG A 74 -3.35 -16.81 -1.54
CA ARG A 74 -4.62 -17.46 -1.85
C ARG A 74 -4.44 -18.83 -2.53
N MET A 75 -3.24 -19.17 -3.00
CA MET A 75 -2.95 -20.44 -3.72
C MET A 75 -3.09 -21.70 -2.87
N ARG A 76 -3.40 -21.57 -1.57
CA ARG A 76 -3.86 -22.70 -0.74
C ARG A 76 -5.21 -23.26 -1.19
N ASP A 77 -5.97 -22.48 -1.96
CA ASP A 77 -7.19 -22.90 -2.64
C ASP A 77 -6.85 -23.33 -4.08
N GLY A 78 -7.09 -24.60 -4.40
CA GLY A 78 -6.78 -25.16 -5.72
C GLY A 78 -7.59 -24.53 -6.87
N LEU A 79 -8.77 -23.95 -6.59
CA LEU A 79 -9.50 -23.16 -7.58
C LEU A 79 -8.79 -21.84 -7.85
N ALA A 80 -8.45 -21.11 -6.78
CA ALA A 80 -7.76 -19.83 -6.88
C ALA A 80 -6.39 -19.98 -7.54
N LEU A 81 -5.64 -21.04 -7.21
CA LEU A 81 -4.36 -21.35 -7.86
C LEU A 81 -4.52 -21.52 -9.37
N ARG A 82 -5.44 -22.40 -9.82
CA ARG A 82 -5.63 -22.65 -11.26
C ARG A 82 -6.11 -21.40 -12.01
N SER A 83 -7.06 -20.66 -11.43
CA SER A 83 -7.55 -19.41 -12.01
C SER A 83 -6.48 -18.33 -12.05
N ALA A 84 -5.65 -18.20 -11.01
CA ALA A 84 -4.55 -17.24 -10.97
C ALA A 84 -3.45 -17.59 -11.96
N VAL A 85 -3.10 -18.88 -12.10
CA VAL A 85 -2.16 -19.35 -13.12
C VAL A 85 -2.69 -19.07 -14.52
N ALA A 86 -3.98 -19.33 -14.78
CA ALA A 86 -4.59 -19.02 -16.08
C ALA A 86 -4.60 -17.51 -16.37
N GLY A 87 -4.97 -16.67 -15.40
CA GLY A 87 -4.94 -15.22 -15.53
C GLY A 87 -3.52 -14.66 -15.73
N GLY A 88 -2.55 -15.18 -14.98
CA GLY A 88 -1.13 -14.82 -15.12
C GLY A 88 -0.53 -15.25 -16.45
N ALA A 89 -0.87 -16.45 -16.94
CA ALA A 89 -0.45 -16.93 -18.26
C ALA A 89 -1.07 -16.10 -19.38
N ALA A 90 -2.36 -15.73 -19.27
CA ALA A 90 -3.02 -14.84 -20.21
C ALA A 90 -2.37 -13.46 -20.22
N PHE A 91 -2.07 -12.88 -19.04
CA PHE A 91 -1.34 -11.62 -18.94
C PHE A 91 0.04 -11.71 -19.61
N ALA A 92 0.83 -12.73 -19.27
CA ALA A 92 2.16 -12.93 -19.86
C ALA A 92 2.10 -13.09 -21.39
N LEU A 93 1.11 -13.83 -21.90
CA LEU A 93 0.91 -14.00 -23.34
C LEU A 93 0.53 -12.67 -24.01
N LEU A 94 -0.40 -11.92 -23.43
CA LEU A 94 -0.82 -10.61 -23.94
C LEU A 94 0.35 -9.62 -23.95
N THR A 95 1.17 -9.59 -22.89
CA THR A 95 2.38 -8.75 -22.82
C THR A 95 3.41 -9.17 -23.86
N LEU A 96 3.62 -10.48 -24.05
CA LEU A 96 4.52 -10.98 -25.10
C LEU A 96 4.04 -10.59 -26.50
N LEU A 97 2.75 -10.74 -26.79
CA LEU A 97 2.17 -10.39 -28.08
C LEU A 97 2.23 -8.88 -28.33
N ALA A 98 1.83 -8.06 -27.36
CA ALA A 98 1.84 -6.61 -27.46
C ALA A 98 3.26 -6.03 -27.52
N GLY A 99 4.23 -6.66 -26.86
CA GLY A 99 5.62 -6.21 -26.80
C GLY A 99 6.47 -6.56 -28.02
N GLY A 100 5.96 -7.32 -28.99
CA GLY A 100 6.77 -7.79 -30.14
C GLY A 100 7.58 -9.06 -29.83
N GLY A 101 7.07 -9.94 -28.98
CA GLY A 101 7.66 -11.24 -28.64
C GLY A 101 8.79 -11.18 -27.63
N PHE A 102 9.70 -12.18 -27.69
CA PHE A 102 10.81 -12.31 -26.74
C PHE A 102 11.78 -11.12 -26.76
N ALA A 103 12.00 -10.50 -27.91
CA ALA A 103 12.84 -9.31 -28.01
C ALA A 103 12.24 -8.11 -27.25
N GLY A 104 10.91 -7.95 -27.31
CA GLY A 104 10.17 -7.00 -26.49
C GLY A 104 10.28 -7.28 -25.00
N PHE A 105 10.11 -8.55 -24.62
CA PHE A 105 10.24 -8.98 -23.23
C PHE A 105 11.65 -8.75 -22.68
N ALA A 106 12.70 -9.08 -23.43
CA ALA A 106 14.08 -8.80 -23.02
C ALA A 106 14.34 -7.30 -22.83
N ARG A 107 13.80 -6.46 -23.73
CA ARG A 107 13.86 -4.99 -23.59
C ARG A 107 13.11 -4.52 -22.36
N TYR A 108 11.92 -5.05 -22.09
CA TYR A 108 11.15 -4.75 -20.90
C TYR A 108 11.93 -5.11 -19.62
N LEU A 109 12.54 -6.30 -19.55
CA LEU A 109 13.37 -6.69 -18.40
C LEU A 109 14.58 -5.77 -18.21
N HIS A 110 15.21 -5.36 -19.30
CA HIS A 110 16.32 -4.40 -19.25
C HIS A 110 15.86 -3.04 -18.70
N VAL A 111 14.77 -2.48 -19.26
CA VAL A 111 14.17 -1.23 -18.80
C VAL A 111 13.73 -1.32 -17.34
N LEU A 112 13.15 -2.45 -16.92
CA LEU A 112 12.77 -2.69 -15.53
C LEU A 112 13.98 -2.69 -14.60
N GLY A 113 15.11 -3.24 -15.04
CA GLY A 113 16.38 -3.19 -14.30
C GLY A 113 16.91 -1.77 -14.13
N GLU A 114 16.92 -0.97 -15.21
CA GLU A 114 17.38 0.43 -15.17
C GLU A 114 16.45 1.31 -14.34
N HIS A 115 15.14 1.17 -14.52
CA HIS A 115 14.14 1.85 -13.70
C HIS A 115 14.30 1.48 -12.22
N GLY A 116 14.55 0.20 -11.93
CA GLY A 116 14.78 -0.25 -10.57
C GLY A 116 16.04 0.31 -9.93
N ARG A 117 17.09 0.57 -10.71
CA ARG A 117 18.29 1.27 -10.24
C ARG A 117 18.06 2.74 -9.95
N ALA A 118 17.27 3.40 -10.81
CA ALA A 118 16.93 4.81 -10.64
C ALA A 118 16.06 5.03 -9.39
N GLU A 119 15.02 4.22 -9.21
CA GLU A 119 14.01 4.54 -8.20
C GLU A 119 14.27 4.00 -6.80
N ARG A 120 15.07 2.95 -6.63
CA ARG A 120 15.16 2.17 -5.37
C ARG A 120 15.30 2.96 -4.06
N PHE A 121 15.87 4.17 -4.09
CA PHE A 121 16.08 5.01 -2.91
C PHE A 121 15.53 6.43 -3.03
N VAL A 122 14.76 6.74 -4.07
CA VAL A 122 14.22 8.09 -4.24
C VAL A 122 13.19 8.40 -3.16
N THR A 123 12.99 9.68 -2.88
CA THR A 123 12.12 10.16 -1.79
C THR A 123 10.69 9.63 -1.91
N ILE A 124 10.18 9.34 -3.11
CA ILE A 124 8.83 8.79 -3.31
C ILE A 124 8.70 7.29 -2.99
N GLN A 125 9.81 6.58 -2.72
CA GLN A 125 9.77 5.17 -2.29
C GLN A 125 9.52 5.04 -0.79
N HIS A 126 8.62 4.13 -0.43
CA HIS A 126 8.25 3.79 0.95
C HIS A 126 8.84 2.46 1.42
N THR A 127 9.88 1.94 0.75
CA THR A 127 10.48 0.65 1.12
C THR A 127 11.45 0.78 2.32
N PRO A 128 11.70 -0.32 3.06
CA PRO A 128 12.63 -0.32 4.19
C PRO A 128 14.04 0.22 3.84
N GLY A 129 14.57 -0.16 2.68
CA GLY A 129 15.87 0.34 2.20
C GLY A 129 15.85 1.82 1.85
N ALA A 130 14.79 2.33 1.21
CA ALA A 130 14.66 3.76 0.91
C ALA A 130 14.61 4.61 2.20
N ILE A 131 13.94 4.10 3.24
CA ILE A 131 13.94 4.74 4.56
C ILE A 131 15.36 4.71 5.17
N ALA A 132 16.03 3.56 5.19
CA ALA A 132 17.39 3.44 5.71
C ALA A 132 18.38 4.35 4.96
N TRP A 133 18.24 4.47 3.64
CA TRP A 133 19.02 5.38 2.81
C TRP A 133 18.87 6.84 3.25
N SER A 134 17.64 7.30 3.55
CA SER A 134 17.44 8.66 4.07
C SER A 134 18.04 8.90 5.44
N PHE A 135 18.24 7.85 6.24
CA PHE A 135 19.00 7.91 7.49
C PHE A 135 20.52 7.82 7.28
N GLY A 136 20.99 7.84 6.03
CA GLY A 136 22.41 7.88 5.69
C GLY A 136 23.06 6.52 5.44
N ALA A 137 22.30 5.41 5.47
CA ALA A 137 22.85 4.09 5.19
C ALA A 137 23.48 4.05 3.77
N PRO A 138 24.66 3.42 3.60
CA PRO A 138 25.23 3.21 2.27
C PRO A 138 24.34 2.25 1.46
N GLU A 139 24.44 2.31 0.13
CA GLU A 139 23.60 1.54 -0.82
C GLU A 139 23.57 0.05 -0.47
N GLY A 140 24.73 -0.57 -0.25
CA GLY A 140 24.81 -2.00 0.07
C GLY A 140 24.04 -2.37 1.35
N LEU A 141 24.08 -1.51 2.39
CA LEU A 141 23.35 -1.73 3.63
C LEU A 141 21.84 -1.50 3.43
N ALA A 142 21.45 -0.44 2.72
CA ALA A 142 20.05 -0.16 2.41
C ALA A 142 19.40 -1.31 1.61
N SER A 143 20.10 -1.84 0.60
CA SER A 143 19.66 -3.02 -0.15
C SER A 143 19.59 -4.27 0.71
N ALA A 144 20.57 -4.50 1.59
CA ALA A 144 20.54 -5.63 2.52
C ALA A 144 19.36 -5.55 3.50
N ILE A 145 19.02 -4.35 3.98
CA ILE A 145 17.83 -4.11 4.83
C ILE A 145 16.56 -4.43 4.06
N THR A 146 16.40 -3.97 2.81
CA THR A 146 15.24 -4.34 1.98
C THR A 146 15.09 -5.85 1.86
N LEU A 147 16.18 -6.56 1.53
CA LEU A 147 16.15 -8.02 1.39
C LEU A 147 15.80 -8.72 2.72
N ALA A 148 16.42 -8.29 3.83
CA ALA A 148 16.15 -8.86 5.15
C ALA A 148 14.69 -8.65 5.57
N CYS A 149 14.15 -7.44 5.38
CA CYS A 149 12.74 -7.14 5.65
C CYS A 149 11.81 -7.96 4.77
N ALA A 150 12.15 -8.14 3.49
CA ALA A 150 11.31 -8.92 2.58
C ALA A 150 11.25 -10.40 2.96
N LEU A 151 12.40 -11.00 3.27
CA LEU A 151 12.47 -12.38 3.78
C LEU A 151 11.70 -12.51 5.10
N ALA A 152 11.89 -11.57 6.03
CA ALA A 152 11.19 -11.56 7.31
C ALA A 152 9.67 -11.42 7.13
N ALA A 153 9.20 -10.59 6.22
CA ALA A 153 7.78 -10.41 5.90
C ALA A 153 7.18 -11.70 5.34
N VAL A 154 7.82 -12.33 4.35
CA VAL A 154 7.38 -13.59 3.75
C VAL A 154 7.31 -14.70 4.81
N VAL A 155 8.39 -14.88 5.59
CA VAL A 155 8.45 -15.88 6.67
C VAL A 155 7.37 -15.59 7.71
N SER A 156 7.16 -14.33 8.09
CA SER A 156 6.13 -13.94 9.06
C SER A 156 4.73 -14.25 8.56
N VAL A 157 4.41 -13.93 7.31
CA VAL A 157 3.11 -14.26 6.70
C VAL A 157 2.86 -15.77 6.74
N VAL A 158 3.85 -16.58 6.34
CA VAL A 158 3.73 -18.05 6.36
C VAL A 158 3.56 -18.57 7.79
N VAL A 159 4.47 -18.21 8.70
CA VAL A 159 4.46 -18.69 10.10
C VAL A 159 3.18 -18.28 10.82
N VAL A 160 2.75 -17.03 10.69
CA VAL A 160 1.53 -16.52 11.32
C VAL A 160 0.30 -17.19 10.70
N THR A 161 0.25 -17.35 9.39
CA THR A 161 -0.85 -18.04 8.70
C THR A 161 -1.03 -19.46 9.23
N LEU A 162 0.07 -20.20 9.38
CA LEU A 162 0.06 -21.57 9.91
C LEU A 162 -0.28 -21.61 11.41
N ARG A 163 0.41 -20.82 12.23
CA ARG A 163 0.23 -20.83 13.70
C ARG A 163 -1.12 -20.30 14.16
N ALA A 164 -1.62 -19.25 13.51
CA ALA A 164 -2.94 -18.68 13.81
C ALA A 164 -4.09 -19.39 13.05
N ARG A 165 -3.76 -20.42 12.25
CA ARG A 165 -4.72 -21.18 11.43
C ARG A 165 -5.62 -20.26 10.61
N LEU A 166 -5.01 -19.27 9.95
CA LEU A 166 -5.74 -18.33 9.10
C LEU A 166 -6.34 -19.09 7.91
N ASN A 167 -7.60 -18.78 7.61
CA ASN A 167 -8.23 -19.25 6.36
C ASN A 167 -7.58 -18.54 5.17
N ALA A 168 -7.95 -18.95 3.95
CA ALA A 168 -7.37 -18.39 2.74
C ALA A 168 -7.60 -16.87 2.61
N LEU A 169 -8.67 -16.31 3.18
CA LEU A 169 -8.97 -14.88 3.07
C LEU A 169 -8.08 -14.11 4.04
N ASP A 170 -8.14 -14.47 5.33
CA ASP A 170 -7.38 -13.81 6.39
C ASP A 170 -5.86 -13.93 6.13
N GLY A 171 -5.39 -15.03 5.54
CA GLY A 171 -4.00 -15.18 5.10
C GLY A 171 -3.63 -14.26 3.94
N THR A 172 -4.54 -14.02 3.00
CA THR A 172 -4.32 -13.06 1.91
C THR A 172 -4.35 -11.61 2.40
N LEU A 173 -5.25 -11.29 3.35
CA LEU A 173 -5.27 -9.98 3.99
C LEU A 173 -3.98 -9.69 4.76
N LEU A 174 -3.42 -10.71 5.42
CA LEU A 174 -2.12 -10.60 6.08
C LEU A 174 -0.98 -10.41 5.05
N ALA A 175 -1.05 -11.08 3.91
CA ALA A 175 -0.07 -10.91 2.83
C ALA A 175 -0.14 -9.50 2.22
N LEU A 176 -1.34 -8.95 2.02
CA LEU A 176 -1.52 -7.55 1.60
C LEU A 176 -0.86 -6.61 2.61
N ALA A 177 -1.19 -6.74 3.90
CA ALA A 177 -0.61 -5.93 4.98
C ALA A 177 0.92 -6.05 5.13
N ALA A 178 1.53 -7.12 4.61
CA ALA A 178 2.97 -7.32 4.65
C ALA A 178 3.65 -6.91 3.32
N LEU A 179 2.88 -6.64 2.28
CA LEU A 179 3.37 -6.44 0.93
C LEU A 179 4.39 -5.29 0.85
N PRO A 180 4.18 -4.10 1.46
CA PRO A 180 5.12 -2.98 1.37
C PRO A 180 6.50 -3.28 1.98
N LEU A 181 6.59 -4.29 2.84
CA LEU A 181 7.84 -4.77 3.43
C LEU A 181 8.55 -5.81 2.55
N ALA A 182 7.83 -6.41 1.60
CA ALA A 182 8.27 -7.55 0.80
C ALA A 182 8.69 -7.19 -0.62
N ILE A 183 8.16 -6.09 -1.18
CA ILE A 183 8.43 -5.71 -2.56
C ILE A 183 9.43 -4.54 -2.65
N PRO A 184 10.29 -4.54 -3.68
CA PRO A 184 11.39 -3.58 -3.80
C PRO A 184 10.94 -2.19 -4.30
N PHE A 185 9.69 -2.05 -4.74
CA PHE A 185 9.07 -0.79 -5.18
C PHE A 185 7.70 -0.65 -4.54
N PHE A 186 7.53 0.44 -3.81
CA PHE A 186 6.25 0.78 -3.18
C PHE A 186 6.13 2.30 -3.05
N HIS A 187 5.21 2.87 -3.80
CA HIS A 187 4.91 4.29 -3.76
C HIS A 187 3.77 4.59 -2.79
N GLU A 188 3.57 5.86 -2.48
CA GLU A 188 2.46 6.32 -1.64
C GLU A 188 1.10 5.79 -2.15
N HIS A 189 0.88 5.86 -3.47
CA HIS A 189 -0.37 5.45 -4.10
C HIS A 189 -0.59 3.92 -4.05
N ASP A 190 0.48 3.13 -3.97
CA ASP A 190 0.39 1.66 -3.85
C ASP A 190 -0.28 1.21 -2.55
N PHE A 191 -0.28 2.04 -1.50
CA PHE A 191 -0.98 1.74 -0.24
C PHE A 191 -2.51 1.67 -0.41
N VAL A 192 -3.06 2.01 -1.58
CA VAL A 192 -4.47 1.79 -1.92
C VAL A 192 -4.89 0.32 -1.74
N VAL A 193 -3.98 -0.64 -1.88
CA VAL A 193 -4.29 -2.07 -1.63
C VAL A 193 -4.63 -2.37 -0.17
N GLU A 194 -4.11 -1.57 0.76
CA GLU A 194 -4.35 -1.73 2.20
C GLU A 194 -5.77 -1.30 2.61
N LEU A 195 -6.49 -0.58 1.73
CA LEU A 195 -7.92 -0.34 1.92
C LEU A 195 -8.70 -1.63 2.09
N ILE A 196 -8.30 -2.71 1.40
CA ILE A 196 -8.99 -4.00 1.46
C ILE A 196 -8.98 -4.58 2.89
N PRO A 197 -7.81 -4.89 3.51
CA PRO A 197 -7.76 -5.36 4.88
C PRO A 197 -8.32 -4.33 5.88
N LEU A 198 -8.10 -3.03 5.68
CA LEU A 198 -8.59 -1.99 6.59
C LEU A 198 -10.12 -1.91 6.63
N VAL A 199 -10.79 -1.88 5.48
CA VAL A 199 -12.26 -1.86 5.40
C VAL A 199 -12.85 -3.12 6.02
N ILE A 200 -12.26 -4.28 5.75
CA ILE A 200 -12.71 -5.55 6.33
C ILE A 200 -12.58 -5.51 7.86
N LEU A 201 -11.48 -4.99 8.41
CA LEU A 201 -11.30 -4.84 9.85
C LEU A 201 -12.19 -3.76 10.45
N ALA A 202 -12.40 -2.64 9.77
CA ALA A 202 -13.31 -1.58 10.23
C ALA A 202 -14.71 -2.16 10.48
N VAL A 203 -15.15 -3.07 9.61
CA VAL A 203 -16.45 -3.75 9.74
C VAL A 203 -16.42 -4.93 10.71
N ARG A 204 -15.34 -5.73 10.79
CA ARG A 204 -15.30 -6.98 11.58
C ARG A 204 -14.76 -6.82 13.00
N ALA A 205 -13.79 -5.95 13.20
CA ALA A 205 -13.01 -5.89 14.42
C ALA A 205 -13.81 -5.28 15.58
N SER A 206 -13.42 -5.66 16.80
CA SER A 206 -13.94 -5.08 18.05
C SER A 206 -12.84 -4.99 19.10
N GLY A 207 -13.05 -4.17 20.14
CA GLY A 207 -12.11 -3.99 21.24
C GLY A 207 -10.71 -3.57 20.77
N ALA A 208 -9.67 -4.24 21.28
CA ALA A 208 -8.28 -3.92 20.94
C ALA A 208 -7.96 -4.07 19.44
N ALA A 209 -8.52 -5.08 18.76
CA ALA A 209 -8.28 -5.26 17.32
C ALA A 209 -8.80 -4.07 16.51
N ARG A 210 -9.93 -3.48 16.92
CA ARG A 210 -10.51 -2.29 16.28
C ARG A 210 -9.67 -1.04 16.56
N ALA A 211 -9.18 -0.89 17.79
CA ALA A 211 -8.27 0.21 18.12
C ALA A 211 -7.00 0.16 17.26
N TRP A 212 -6.35 -1.01 17.16
CA TRP A 212 -5.16 -1.19 16.33
C TRP A 212 -5.45 -0.97 14.83
N ALA A 213 -6.59 -1.44 14.33
CA ALA A 213 -6.98 -1.18 12.95
C ALA A 213 -7.21 0.32 12.67
N GLY A 214 -7.76 1.07 13.63
CA GLY A 214 -7.91 2.52 13.51
C GLY A 214 -6.56 3.26 13.52
N VAL A 215 -5.62 2.84 14.36
CA VAL A 215 -4.24 3.35 14.36
C VAL A 215 -3.55 3.05 13.02
N ALA A 216 -3.68 1.81 12.52
CA ALA A 216 -3.13 1.43 11.22
C ALA A 216 -3.74 2.26 10.08
N ALA A 217 -5.05 2.50 10.09
CA ALA A 217 -5.72 3.32 9.08
C ALA A 217 -5.07 4.71 8.98
N VAL A 218 -4.81 5.34 10.13
CA VAL A 218 -4.16 6.66 10.19
C VAL A 218 -2.71 6.59 9.72
N LEU A 219 -1.95 5.60 10.17
CA LEU A 219 -0.55 5.44 9.77
C LEU A 219 -0.38 5.19 8.27
N ILE A 220 -1.27 4.41 7.65
CA ILE A 220 -1.18 4.00 6.25
C ILE A 220 -1.81 5.02 5.30
N LEU A 221 -3.04 5.47 5.59
CA LEU A 221 -3.87 6.19 4.61
C LEU A 221 -3.75 7.70 4.70
N VAL A 222 -2.97 8.25 5.63
CA VAL A 222 -2.63 9.67 5.64
C VAL A 222 -1.34 9.86 4.85
N ASP A 223 -1.35 10.87 3.98
CA ASP A 223 -0.18 11.25 3.20
C ASP A 223 0.86 12.01 4.05
N TRP A 224 1.66 11.26 4.78
CA TRP A 224 2.65 11.82 5.71
C TRP A 224 3.81 12.51 5.00
N LEU A 225 4.28 11.97 3.88
CA LEU A 225 5.35 12.59 3.09
C LEU A 225 4.82 13.85 2.37
N GLY A 226 3.57 13.84 1.95
CA GLY A 226 2.84 14.97 1.40
C GLY A 226 2.83 16.19 2.29
N LEU A 227 2.86 16.03 3.62
CA LEU A 227 2.98 17.15 4.55
C LEU A 227 4.26 17.96 4.28
N ALA A 228 5.34 17.31 3.85
CA ALA A 228 6.63 17.92 3.53
C ALA A 228 6.73 18.33 2.06
N GLN A 229 6.09 17.58 1.15
CA GLN A 229 6.07 17.87 -0.29
C GLN A 229 5.13 19.03 -0.66
N ARG A 230 4.03 19.18 0.09
CA ARG A 230 2.93 20.10 -0.20
C ARG A 230 2.53 20.87 1.05
N THR A 231 3.47 21.65 1.61
CA THR A 231 3.26 22.46 2.83
C THR A 231 1.96 23.30 2.80
N PRO A 232 1.58 23.96 1.68
CA PRO A 232 0.30 24.69 1.61
C PRO A 232 -0.95 23.79 1.72
N ALA A 233 -0.86 22.50 1.38
CA ALA A 233 -1.95 21.54 1.43
C ALA A 233 -2.10 20.84 2.81
N GLN A 234 -1.27 21.18 3.81
CA GLN A 234 -1.37 20.61 5.16
C GLN A 234 -2.79 20.68 5.77
N PRO A 235 -3.55 21.79 5.64
CA PRO A 235 -4.94 21.84 6.14
C PRO A 235 -5.87 20.85 5.44
N GLN A 236 -5.67 20.63 4.12
CA GLN A 236 -6.42 19.64 3.35
C GLN A 236 -6.10 18.23 3.83
N ILE A 237 -4.80 17.89 3.98
CA ILE A 237 -4.36 16.59 4.48
C ILE A 237 -4.91 16.33 5.89
N ALA A 238 -4.89 17.33 6.78
CA ALA A 238 -5.49 17.21 8.12
C ALA A 238 -7.01 16.99 8.09
N SER A 239 -7.71 17.68 7.19
CA SER A 239 -9.17 17.53 7.02
C SER A 239 -9.54 16.15 6.48
N LEU A 240 -8.81 15.65 5.49
CA LEU A 240 -8.98 14.29 4.95
C LEU A 240 -8.67 13.23 6.01
N ALA A 241 -7.61 13.42 6.79
CA ALA A 241 -7.24 12.52 7.87
C ALA A 241 -8.32 12.46 8.97
N LEU A 242 -8.92 13.60 9.32
CA LEU A 242 -10.05 13.64 10.25
C LEU A 242 -11.29 12.96 9.65
N ALA A 243 -11.60 13.19 8.37
CA ALA A 243 -12.69 12.52 7.67
C ALA A 243 -12.48 11.00 7.64
N LEU A 244 -11.25 10.54 7.43
CA LEU A 244 -10.87 9.14 7.50
C LEU A 244 -11.14 8.53 8.89
N ALA A 245 -10.75 9.20 9.98
CA ALA A 245 -11.04 8.74 11.34
C ALA A 245 -12.55 8.63 11.58
N CYS A 246 -13.32 9.64 11.18
CA CYS A 246 -14.78 9.61 11.25
C CYS A 246 -15.38 8.47 10.41
N ALA A 247 -14.87 8.25 9.20
CA ALA A 247 -15.33 7.19 8.31
C ALA A 247 -15.04 5.79 8.88
N PHE A 248 -13.88 5.61 9.53
CA PHE A 248 -13.54 4.38 10.25
C PHE A 248 -14.50 4.08 11.41
N VAL A 249 -14.90 5.12 12.15
CA VAL A 249 -15.94 5.00 13.19
C VAL A 249 -17.28 4.63 12.57
N ALA A 250 -17.70 5.33 11.51
CA ALA A 250 -18.95 5.07 10.81
C ALA A 250 -19.04 3.65 10.20
N ALA A 251 -17.90 3.09 9.78
CA ALA A 251 -17.82 1.72 9.28
C ALA A 251 -18.04 0.63 10.35
N GLY A 252 -18.01 1.01 11.63
CA GLY A 252 -18.15 0.10 12.77
C GLY A 252 -19.53 -0.55 12.91
N ARG A 253 -19.59 -1.63 13.70
CA ARG A 253 -20.85 -2.33 14.02
C ARG A 253 -21.53 -1.69 15.23
N GLY A 254 -22.77 -1.24 15.05
CA GLY A 254 -23.67 -0.85 16.14
C GLY A 254 -24.04 0.63 16.15
N ALA A 255 -24.95 1.01 17.03
CA ALA A 255 -25.46 2.38 17.15
C ALA A 255 -24.59 3.29 18.03
N ARG A 256 -23.64 2.72 18.78
CA ARG A 256 -22.79 3.46 19.73
C ARG A 256 -21.32 3.20 19.44
N ALA A 257 -20.52 4.27 19.40
CA ALA A 257 -19.07 4.19 19.23
C ALA A 257 -18.41 3.69 20.55
N PRO A 258 -17.73 2.53 20.56
CA PRO A 258 -16.95 2.10 21.71
C PRO A 258 -15.70 2.98 21.92
N ARG A 259 -15.07 2.92 23.09
CA ARG A 259 -13.80 3.63 23.38
C ARG A 259 -12.68 3.32 22.37
N ALA A 260 -12.68 2.13 21.76
CA ALA A 260 -11.73 1.75 20.71
C ALA A 260 -11.78 2.69 19.49
N ASP A 261 -12.89 3.40 19.29
CA ASP A 261 -13.12 4.29 18.15
C ASP A 261 -12.44 5.65 18.33
N LEU A 262 -11.93 5.92 19.53
CA LEU A 262 -11.09 7.10 19.80
C LEU A 262 -9.63 6.89 19.35
N ALA A 263 -9.21 5.65 19.11
CA ALA A 263 -7.84 5.32 18.72
C ALA A 263 -7.35 6.04 17.44
N PRO A 264 -8.10 6.09 16.33
CA PRO A 264 -7.65 6.85 15.15
C PRO A 264 -7.51 8.35 15.45
N PHE A 265 -8.41 8.96 16.23
CA PHE A 265 -8.29 10.39 16.59
C PHE A 265 -7.08 10.65 17.49
N ALA A 266 -6.82 9.78 18.47
CA ALA A 266 -5.64 9.90 19.32
C ALA A 266 -4.34 9.73 18.52
N ALA A 267 -4.29 8.76 17.61
CA ALA A 267 -3.16 8.57 16.71
C ALA A 267 -2.93 9.80 15.82
N LEU A 268 -4.01 10.37 15.25
CA LEU A 268 -3.93 11.59 14.46
C LEU A 268 -3.33 12.74 15.25
N LEU A 269 -3.86 13.01 16.45
CA LEU A 269 -3.38 14.12 17.27
C LEU A 269 -1.88 14.00 17.57
N VAL A 270 -1.44 12.81 17.98
CA VAL A 270 -0.03 12.55 18.30
C VAL A 270 0.86 12.66 17.05
N LEU A 271 0.45 12.02 15.94
CA LEU A 271 1.25 11.96 14.73
C LEU A 271 1.31 13.32 14.03
N PHE A 272 0.21 14.07 13.94
CA PHE A 272 0.24 15.44 13.41
C PHE A 272 1.08 16.37 14.27
N GLY A 273 1.02 16.22 15.61
CA GLY A 273 1.84 16.99 16.53
C GLY A 273 3.34 16.81 16.30
N ALA A 274 3.78 15.65 15.83
CA ALA A 274 5.18 15.38 15.47
C ALA A 274 5.50 15.66 13.99
N ALA A 275 4.62 15.24 13.08
CA ALA A 275 4.86 15.24 11.64
C ALA A 275 4.80 16.64 11.02
N VAL A 276 3.87 17.50 11.46
CA VAL A 276 3.74 18.85 10.88
C VAL A 276 4.97 19.74 11.16
N PRO A 277 5.47 19.84 12.41
CA PRO A 277 6.70 20.58 12.67
C PRO A 277 7.89 20.03 11.88
N LEU A 278 8.03 18.70 11.84
CA LEU A 278 9.09 18.02 11.10
C LEU A 278 9.03 18.34 9.59
N ALA A 279 7.85 18.24 8.99
CA ALA A 279 7.61 18.51 7.58
C ALA A 279 7.88 19.97 7.20
N ARG A 280 7.54 20.93 8.08
CA ARG A 280 7.84 22.35 7.86
C ARG A 280 9.32 22.68 7.97
N ALA A 281 10.03 22.01 8.89
CA ALA A 281 11.46 22.20 9.06
C ALA A 281 12.28 21.59 7.92
N PHE A 282 11.77 20.52 7.28
CA PHE A 282 12.45 19.77 6.23
C PHE A 282 11.52 19.54 5.02
N PRO A 283 11.19 20.59 4.25
CA PRO A 283 10.35 20.44 3.06
C PRO A 283 11.00 19.46 2.07
N ALA A 284 10.17 18.63 1.46
CA ALA A 284 10.60 17.67 0.45
C ALA A 284 10.29 18.22 -0.95
N PRO A 285 11.15 17.96 -1.95
CA PRO A 285 10.85 18.34 -3.32
C PRO A 285 9.68 17.52 -3.88
N THR A 286 8.92 18.15 -4.78
CA THR A 286 7.81 17.55 -5.50
C THR A 286 8.12 17.60 -6.98
N TRP A 287 8.19 16.46 -7.64
CA TRP A 287 8.32 16.42 -9.10
C TRP A 287 6.94 16.62 -9.76
N PRO A 288 6.85 17.33 -10.90
CA PRO A 288 7.95 17.99 -11.64
C PRO A 288 8.29 19.40 -11.12
N ASP A 289 7.53 19.95 -10.17
CA ASP A 289 7.64 21.35 -9.70
C ASP A 289 9.02 21.74 -9.17
N ALA A 290 9.78 20.77 -8.66
CA ALA A 290 11.13 20.97 -8.12
C ALA A 290 12.24 20.89 -9.19
N LEU A 291 11.91 20.64 -10.46
CA LEU A 291 12.90 20.70 -11.54
C LEU A 291 13.46 22.12 -11.69
N PRO A 292 14.77 22.30 -11.93
CA PRO A 292 15.35 23.60 -12.19
C PRO A 292 14.68 24.28 -13.41
N ALA A 293 14.43 25.60 -13.33
CA ALA A 293 13.73 26.36 -14.38
C ALA A 293 14.38 26.31 -15.79
N GLY A 294 15.63 25.84 -15.89
CA GLY A 294 16.35 25.64 -17.15
C GLY A 294 16.61 24.18 -17.50
N TYR A 295 16.00 23.22 -16.80
CA TYR A 295 16.19 21.80 -17.06
C TYR A 295 15.80 21.46 -18.51
N ARG A 296 16.69 20.77 -19.21
CA ARG A 296 16.50 20.32 -20.58
C ARG A 296 16.79 18.83 -20.66
N ALA A 297 15.74 18.05 -20.87
CA ALA A 297 15.85 16.63 -21.16
C ALA A 297 16.79 16.39 -22.36
N PRO A 298 17.72 15.44 -22.29
CA PRO A 298 18.49 15.03 -23.46
C PRO A 298 17.53 14.49 -24.53
N ALA A 299 17.58 15.04 -25.75
CA ALA A 299 16.62 14.72 -26.81
C ALA A 299 16.60 13.23 -27.20
N ASN A 300 17.69 12.50 -26.92
CA ASN A 300 17.85 11.09 -27.26
C ASN A 300 17.89 10.16 -26.03
N ALA A 301 17.57 10.68 -24.83
CA ALA A 301 17.47 9.82 -23.65
C ALA A 301 16.24 8.91 -23.76
N ASP A 302 16.40 7.65 -23.39
CA ASP A 302 15.23 6.80 -23.13
C ASP A 302 14.48 7.29 -21.88
N ALA A 303 13.24 6.84 -21.73
CA ALA A 303 12.37 7.28 -20.65
C ALA A 303 12.94 6.98 -19.24
N SER A 304 13.68 5.88 -19.07
CA SER A 304 14.24 5.49 -17.77
C SER A 304 15.43 6.35 -17.39
N MET A 305 16.31 6.67 -18.36
CA MET A 305 17.40 7.61 -18.17
C MET A 305 16.89 9.03 -17.89
N LEU A 306 15.90 9.48 -18.66
CA LEU A 306 15.28 10.79 -18.45
C LEU A 306 14.68 10.88 -17.04
N TRP A 307 13.94 9.86 -16.63
CA TRP A 307 13.33 9.80 -15.31
C TRP A 307 14.36 9.86 -14.17
N GLY A 308 15.42 9.05 -14.25
CA GLY A 308 16.49 9.10 -13.25
C GLY A 308 17.22 10.45 -13.22
N ASP A 309 17.35 11.11 -14.36
CA ASP A 309 17.96 12.45 -14.42
C ASP A 309 17.06 13.53 -13.83
N GLU A 310 15.76 13.49 -14.13
CA GLU A 310 14.77 14.38 -13.53
C GLU A 310 14.68 14.21 -12.01
N GLN A 311 14.73 12.97 -11.52
CA GLN A 311 14.73 12.69 -10.08
C GLN A 311 15.95 13.30 -9.39
N ARG A 312 17.14 13.14 -9.97
CA ARG A 312 18.36 13.77 -9.46
C ARG A 312 18.27 15.29 -9.50
N ALA A 313 17.85 15.84 -10.63
CA ALA A 313 17.73 17.28 -10.84
C ALA A 313 16.72 17.92 -9.88
N ALA A 314 15.62 17.23 -9.58
CA ALA A 314 14.61 17.65 -8.61
C ALA A 314 15.06 17.47 -7.14
N GLY A 315 16.21 16.86 -6.88
CA GLY A 315 16.72 16.62 -5.53
C GLY A 315 16.03 15.47 -4.79
N LEU A 316 15.34 14.57 -5.50
CA LEU A 316 14.61 13.43 -4.91
C LEU A 316 15.52 12.33 -4.36
N GLU A 317 16.84 12.39 -4.57
CA GLU A 317 17.80 11.42 -4.01
C GLU A 317 18.42 11.87 -2.67
N ALA A 318 18.07 13.07 -2.18
CA ALA A 318 18.69 13.62 -0.99
C ALA A 318 18.42 12.77 0.26
N ARG A 319 19.46 12.60 1.09
CA ARG A 319 19.40 11.78 2.32
C ARG A 319 18.99 12.62 3.51
N VAL A 320 17.69 12.90 3.62
CA VAL A 320 17.12 13.68 4.72
C VAL A 320 16.39 12.75 5.72
N PRO A 321 16.88 12.58 6.96
CA PRO A 321 16.29 11.69 7.96
C PRO A 321 14.81 11.97 8.24
N ALA A 322 14.39 13.24 8.19
CA ALA A 322 13.00 13.65 8.35
C ALA A 322 12.07 12.98 7.34
N TRP A 323 12.47 12.89 6.07
CA TRP A 323 11.69 12.21 5.03
C TRP A 323 11.66 10.70 5.26
N GLY A 324 12.76 10.11 5.73
CA GLY A 324 12.79 8.73 6.19
C GLY A 324 11.78 8.44 7.31
N ALA A 325 11.70 9.33 8.31
CA ALA A 325 10.75 9.20 9.41
C ALA A 325 9.29 9.28 8.96
N LEU A 326 8.93 10.23 8.08
CA LEU A 326 7.57 10.35 7.53
C LEU A 326 7.17 9.12 6.71
N ARG A 327 8.09 8.59 5.90
CA ARG A 327 7.86 7.38 5.08
C ARG A 327 7.79 6.10 5.89
N ALA A 328 8.34 6.09 7.11
CA ALA A 328 8.24 4.96 8.03
C ALA A 328 6.85 4.79 8.64
N PHE A 329 6.00 5.83 8.68
CA PHE A 329 4.66 5.73 9.27
C PHE A 329 3.76 4.72 8.54
N PRO A 330 3.62 4.76 7.19
CA PRO A 330 2.84 3.73 6.49
C PRO A 330 3.35 2.31 6.71
N LEU A 331 4.66 2.07 6.68
CA LEU A 331 5.23 0.74 6.96
C LEU A 331 4.95 0.26 8.38
N ALA A 332 5.07 1.14 9.38
CA ALA A 332 4.69 0.82 10.75
C ALA A 332 3.18 0.49 10.83
N GLY A 333 2.36 1.24 10.09
CA GLY A 333 0.94 0.97 9.95
C GLY A 333 0.64 -0.42 9.39
N CYS A 334 1.35 -0.86 8.37
CA CYS A 334 1.26 -2.21 7.80
C CYS A 334 1.56 -3.32 8.82
N VAL A 335 2.58 -3.14 9.66
CA VAL A 335 2.86 -4.06 10.78
C VAL A 335 1.70 -4.05 11.80
N VAL A 336 1.21 -2.88 12.19
CA VAL A 336 0.07 -2.74 13.11
C VAL A 336 -1.20 -3.38 12.54
N LEU A 337 -1.41 -3.26 11.23
CA LEU A 337 -2.52 -3.87 10.51
C LEU A 337 -2.45 -5.40 10.55
N GLY A 338 -1.28 -5.99 10.30
CA GLY A 338 -1.04 -7.42 10.46
C GLY A 338 -1.36 -7.92 11.88
N VAL A 339 -0.93 -7.17 12.90
CA VAL A 339 -1.25 -7.46 14.30
C VAL A 339 -2.76 -7.38 14.55
N ALA A 340 -3.44 -6.39 14.00
CA ALA A 340 -4.89 -6.21 14.12
C ALA A 340 -5.67 -7.38 13.48
N LEU A 341 -5.24 -7.85 12.29
CA LEU A 341 -5.79 -9.03 11.61
C LEU A 341 -5.73 -10.29 12.49
N VAL A 342 -4.54 -10.58 13.04
CA VAL A 342 -4.33 -11.76 13.91
C VAL A 342 -5.16 -11.66 15.18
N ARG A 343 -5.23 -10.48 15.80
CA ARG A 343 -6.05 -10.26 17.01
C ARG A 343 -7.54 -10.42 16.72
N CYS A 344 -8.01 -9.88 15.60
CA CYS A 344 -9.40 -10.03 15.16
C CYS A 344 -9.75 -11.50 15.03
N ARG A 345 -8.90 -12.28 14.33
CA ARG A 345 -9.12 -13.72 14.14
C ARG A 345 -9.16 -14.50 15.46
N ARG A 346 -8.22 -14.24 16.37
CA ARG A 346 -8.18 -14.91 17.69
C ARG A 346 -9.43 -14.60 18.52
N SER A 347 -9.95 -13.37 18.45
CA SER A 347 -11.18 -12.96 19.12
C SER A 347 -12.40 -13.71 18.56
N GLU A 348 -12.50 -13.84 17.23
CA GLU A 348 -13.56 -14.62 16.58
C GLU A 348 -13.53 -16.09 17.00
N SER A 349 -12.35 -16.74 16.98
CA SER A 349 -12.22 -18.15 17.38
C SER A 349 -12.61 -18.41 18.84
N ARG A 350 -12.35 -17.46 19.76
CA ARG A 350 -12.77 -17.57 21.16
C ARG A 350 -14.26 -17.40 21.39
N ARG A 351 -14.98 -16.76 20.45
CA ARG A 351 -16.44 -16.61 20.55
C ARG A 351 -17.21 -17.81 20.00
N THR A 352 -16.56 -18.61 19.14
CA THR A 352 -17.17 -19.79 18.50
C THR A 352 -16.81 -21.10 19.18
N ALA A 353 -15.88 -21.07 20.15
CA ALA A 353 -15.49 -22.21 20.99
C ALA A 353 -16.29 -22.17 22.29
#